data_AF-A0A841YFQ9-F1
#
_entry.id   AF-A0A841YFQ9-F1
#
_cell.length_a   1.000
_cell.length_b   1.000
_cell.length_c   1.000
_cell.angle_alpha   90.00
_cell.angle_beta   90.00
_cell.angle_gamma   90.00
#
_symmetry.space_group_name_H-M   'P 1'
#
loop_
_entity.id
_entity.type
_entity.pdbx_description
1 polymer ?
#
loop_
_entity_poly.entity_id
_entity_poly.type
_entity_poly.pdbx_seq_one_letter_code
_entity_poly.pdbx_strand_id
1 'polypeptide(L)' 'MTYKTNKYFKEQLQKEITYNEENLKVRENALEAFFTERFGEKTEREAAQFVSIPEEKNLDETTIRDLYQEKGVPLK' A
#
# COMPACT_ATOMS: atom_id res chain seq x y z
N MET A 1 -28.90 -24.56 -10.26
CA MET A 1 -27.87 -23.52 -10.53
C MET A 1 -27.43 -23.67 -11.97
N THR A 2 -27.72 -22.66 -12.79
CA THR A 2 -27.65 -22.73 -14.26
C THR A 2 -26.25 -22.36 -14.73
N TYR A 3 -25.71 -23.04 -15.74
CA TYR A 3 -24.37 -22.82 -16.30
C TYR A 3 -24.01 -21.34 -16.54
N LYS A 4 -25.00 -20.51 -16.90
CA LYS A 4 -24.86 -19.06 -17.07
C LYS A 4 -24.43 -18.32 -15.79
N THR A 5 -24.91 -18.75 -14.63
CA THR A 5 -24.58 -18.15 -13.32
C THR A 5 -23.13 -18.44 -12.92
N ASN A 6 -22.64 -19.66 -13.20
CA ASN A 6 -21.24 -20.02 -12.96
C ASN A 6 -20.25 -19.29 -13.89
N LYS A 7 -20.61 -19.10 -15.17
CA LYS A 7 -19.78 -18.35 -16.11
C LYS A 7 -19.61 -16.89 -15.68
N TYR A 8 -20.72 -16.23 -15.34
CA TYR A 8 -20.72 -14.85 -14.84
C TYR A 8 -19.91 -14.72 -13.53
N PHE A 9 -20.02 -15.70 -12.64
CA PHE A 9 -19.25 -15.74 -11.40
C PHE A 9 -17.74 -15.86 -11.64
N LYS A 10 -17.34 -16.78 -12.54
CA LYS A 10 -15.94 -17.05 -12.84
C LYS A 10 -15.26 -15.93 -13.65
N GLU A 11 -15.97 -15.34 -14.60
CA GLU A 11 -15.41 -14.33 -15.52
C GLU A 11 -15.52 -12.89 -15.01
N GLN A 12 -16.48 -12.57 -14.14
CA GLN A 12 -16.73 -11.17 -13.71
C GLN A 12 -16.72 -10.92 -12.20
N LEU A 13 -17.01 -11.93 -11.36
CA LEU A 13 -16.97 -11.76 -9.89
C LEU A 13 -15.64 -12.23 -9.28
N GLN A 14 -14.91 -13.12 -9.94
CA GLN A 14 -13.55 -13.45 -9.54
C GLN A 14 -12.66 -12.27 -9.92
N LYS A 15 -12.35 -11.40 -8.94
CA LYS A 15 -11.38 -10.32 -9.09
C LYS A 15 -10.03 -10.95 -9.39
N GLU A 16 -9.69 -11.08 -10.66
CA GLU A 16 -8.33 -11.42 -11.06
C GLU A 16 -7.39 -10.36 -10.48
N ILE A 17 -6.35 -10.82 -9.82
CA ILE A 17 -5.35 -9.94 -9.23
C ILE A 17 -4.61 -9.27 -10.38
N THR A 18 -4.90 -8.00 -10.63
CA THR A 18 -4.32 -7.22 -11.73
C THR A 18 -2.98 -6.58 -11.38
N TYR A 19 -2.59 -6.63 -10.11
CA TYR A 19 -1.34 -6.10 -9.61
C TYR A 19 -0.31 -7.20 -9.38
N ASN A 20 0.97 -6.87 -9.46
CA ASN A 20 2.03 -7.80 -9.10
C ASN A 20 2.13 -7.86 -7.56
N GLU A 21 1.81 -9.01 -6.97
CA GLU A 21 1.83 -9.23 -5.53
C GLU A 21 3.23 -9.06 -4.90
N GLU A 22 4.28 -9.48 -5.61
CA GLU A 22 5.66 -9.31 -5.14
C GLU A 22 6.01 -7.83 -5.03
N ASN A 23 5.67 -7.05 -6.06
CA ASN A 23 5.88 -5.60 -6.05
C ASN A 23 5.04 -4.92 -4.95
N LEU A 24 3.80 -5.39 -4.72
CA LEU A 24 2.97 -4.86 -3.65
C LEU A 24 3.62 -5.09 -2.28
N LYS A 25 4.11 -6.31 -2.02
CA LYS A 25 4.76 -6.66 -0.75
C LYS A 25 6.04 -5.85 -0.53
N VAL A 26 6.84 -5.61 -1.56
CA VAL A 26 8.02 -4.73 -1.48
C VAL A 26 7.62 -3.31 -1.11
N ARG A 27 6.56 -2.77 -1.71
CA ARG A 27 6.04 -1.43 -1.41
C ARG A 27 5.51 -1.34 0.02
N GLU A 28 4.75 -2.34 0.48
CA GLU A 28 4.25 -2.40 1.86
C GLU A 28 5.39 -2.37 2.87
N ASN A 29 6.42 -3.20 2.67
CA ASN A 29 7.60 -3.21 3.54
C ASN A 29 8.36 -1.88 3.51
N ALA A 30 8.47 -1.26 2.33
CA ALA A 30 9.13 0.03 2.18
C ALA A 30 8.37 1.15 2.93
N LEU A 31 7.04 1.19 2.80
CA LEU A 31 6.21 2.11 3.55
C LEU A 31 6.32 1.88 5.05
N GLU A 32 6.23 0.62 5.49
CA GLU A 32 6.25 0.31 6.92
C GLU A 32 7.57 0.73 7.56
N ALA A 33 8.71 0.45 6.91
CA ALA A 33 10.02 0.90 7.37
C ALA A 33 10.11 2.44 7.40
N PHE A 34 9.69 3.11 6.32
CA PHE A 34 9.72 4.56 6.21
C PHE A 34 8.85 5.25 7.29
N PHE A 35 7.62 4.76 7.48
CA PHE A 35 6.71 5.32 8.48
C PHE A 35 7.17 5.01 9.90
N THR A 36 7.73 3.83 10.16
CA THR A 36 8.27 3.47 11.47
C THR A 36 9.44 4.36 11.87
N GLU A 37 10.38 4.61 10.95
CA GLU A 37 11.51 5.51 11.19
C GLU A 37 11.04 6.95 11.49
N ARG A 38 10.05 7.45 10.76
CA ARG A 38 9.64 8.86 10.83
C ARG A 38 8.60 9.14 11.91
N PHE A 39 7.68 8.21 12.16
CA PHE A 39 6.50 8.43 13.01
C PHE A 39 6.35 7.40 14.15
N GLY A 40 7.25 6.42 14.26
CA GLY A 40 7.23 5.41 15.31
C GLY A 40 6.46 4.15 14.94
N GLU A 41 6.41 3.21 15.88
CA GLU A 41 5.88 1.86 15.68
C GLU A 41 4.43 1.85 15.21
N LYS A 42 4.10 0.88 14.34
CA LYS A 42 2.77 0.74 13.76
C LYS A 42 1.64 0.71 14.79
N THR A 43 1.83 -0.04 15.87
CA THR A 43 0.84 -0.22 16.93
C THR A 43 0.48 1.09 17.62
N GLU A 44 1.47 1.97 17.82
CA GLU A 44 1.28 3.28 18.43
C GLU A 44 0.55 4.22 17.47
N ARG A 45 0.93 4.20 16.18
CA ARG A 45 0.29 5.00 15.13
C ARG A 45 -1.19 4.62 14.92
N GLU A 46 -1.50 3.33 14.93
CA GLU A 46 -2.87 2.82 14.76
C GLU A 46 -3.75 3.03 16.00
N ALA A 47 -3.16 3.06 17.20
CA ALA A 47 -3.88 3.34 18.45
C ALA A 47 -4.17 4.82 18.65
N ALA A 48 -3.39 5.72 18.06
CA ALA A 48 -3.55 7.15 18.22
C ALA A 48 -4.79 7.68 17.47
N GLN A 49 -5.74 8.26 18.21
CA GLN A 49 -6.91 8.91 17.61
C GLN A 49 -6.59 10.29 17.00
N PHE A 50 -5.58 10.97 17.54
CA PHE A 50 -5.10 12.26 17.08
C PHE A 50 -3.58 12.28 17.12
N VAL A 51 -2.96 12.66 16.01
CA VAL A 51 -1.50 12.78 15.89
C VAL A 51 -1.16 14.22 15.50
N SER A 52 -0.34 14.87 16.30
CA SER A 52 0.28 16.15 15.93
C SER A 52 1.63 15.84 15.30
N ILE A 53 1.74 16.13 14.00
CA ILE A 53 2.98 15.93 13.24
C ILE A 53 3.64 17.31 13.08
N PRO A 54 4.90 17.47 13.51
CA PRO A 54 5.61 18.73 13.34
C PRO A 54 5.93 18.95 11.85
N GLU A 55 6.02 20.21 11.40
CA GLU A 55 6.12 20.56 9.98
C GLU A 55 7.34 19.93 9.29
N GLU A 56 8.44 19.73 10.01
CA GLU A 56 9.66 19.08 9.51
C GLU A 56 9.43 17.62 9.11
N LYS A 57 8.36 17.00 9.65
CA LYS A 57 7.96 15.62 9.33
C LYS A 57 6.93 15.54 8.20
N ASN A 58 6.53 16.65 7.58
CA ASN A 58 5.65 16.63 6.43
C ASN A 58 6.30 15.94 5.22
N LEU A 59 5.47 15.25 4.45
CA LEU A 59 5.89 14.57 3.23
C LEU A 59 5.74 15.54 2.05
N ASP A 60 6.75 15.58 1.19
CA ASP A 60 6.63 16.21 -0.13
C ASP A 60 5.79 15.33 -1.08
N GLU A 61 5.22 15.92 -2.11
CA GLU A 61 4.32 15.26 -3.07
C GLU A 61 4.97 14.05 -3.76
N THR A 62 6.29 14.07 -3.94
CA THR A 62 7.02 13.00 -4.63
C THR A 62 7.60 11.94 -3.70
N THR A 63 7.61 12.17 -2.38
CA THR A 63 8.32 11.34 -1.38
C THR A 63 8.04 9.84 -1.53
N ILE A 64 6.77 9.47 -1.64
CA ILE A 64 6.36 8.06 -1.72
C ILE A 64 6.70 7.45 -3.09
N ARG A 65 6.59 8.23 -4.17
CA ARG A 65 6.96 7.78 -5.51
C ARG A 65 8.47 7.50 -5.59
N ASP A 66 9.26 8.42 -5.05
CA ASP A 66 10.72 8.34 -5.07
C ASP A 66 11.19 7.16 -4.19
N LEU A 67 10.56 6.95 -3.02
CA LEU A 67 10.78 5.77 -2.17
C LEU A 67 10.57 4.45 -2.94
N TYR A 68 9.50 4.33 -3.73
CA TYR A 68 9.26 3.12 -4.52
C TYR A 68 10.24 2.96 -5.68
N GLN A 69 10.69 4.06 -6.26
CA GLN A 69 11.70 4.06 -7.30
C GLN A 69 13.05 3.56 -6.76
N GLU A 70 13.45 4.00 -5.56
CA GLU A 70 14.66 3.52 -4.87
C GLU A 70 14.60 2.02 -4.57
N LYS A 71 13.40 1.49 -4.28
CA LYS A 71 13.19 0.05 -4.03
C LYS A 71 12.98 -0.77 -5.31
N GLY A 72 13.14 -0.16 -6.49
CA GLY A 72 13.03 -0.85 -7.78
C GLY A 72 11.61 -1.25 -8.19
N VAL A 73 10.59 -0.70 -7.53
CA VAL A 73 9.16 -1.01 -7.76
C VAL A 73 8.35 0.25 -8.10
N PRO A 74 8.74 1.02 -9.13
CA PRO A 74 8.13 2.31 -9.45
C PRO A 74 6.63 2.20 -9.74
N LEU A 75 5.87 3.24 -9.42
CA LEU A 75 4.48 3.35 -9.83
C LEU A 75 4.42 3.50 -11.36
N LYS A 76 3.51 2.76 -12.00
CA LYS A 76 3.29 2.82 -13.45
C LYS A 76 2.43 4.02 -13.82
#